data_AF-A0A645J143-F1
#
_entry.id   AF-A0A645J143-F1
#
_cell.length_a   1.000
_cell.length_b   1.000
_cell.length_c   1.000
_cell.angle_alpha   90.00
_cell.angle_beta   90.00
_cell.angle_gamma   90.00
#
_symmetry.space_group_name_H-M   'P 1'
#
loop_
_entity.id
_entity.type
_entity.pdbx_description
1 polymer ?
#
loop_
_entity_poly.entity_id
_entity_poly.type
_entity_poly.pdbx_seq_one_letter_code
_entity_poly.pdbx_strand_id
1 'polypeptide(L)'
;MYLQLPLHYAYKVDVTPGTRVVFHAGPYAAYGVGGSREAKVGNLTGEWDVDKIFGDENRQYKPFDAGLGLGVGAEFGPILLDLGWDMGLVNISNADNGNVKNQNAYLSVGYKF
;
A
#
# COMPACT_ATOMS: atom_id res chain seq x y z
N MET A 1 8.27 -5.76 -2.77
CA MET A 1 7.20 -6.41 -1.99
C MET A 1 7.38 -6.06 -0.52
N TYR A 2 6.34 -5.54 0.08
CA TYR A 2 6.27 -5.23 1.51
C TYR A 2 5.22 -6.13 2.17
N LEU A 3 5.53 -6.62 3.35
CA LEU A 3 4.53 -7.18 4.26
C LEU A 3 3.94 -6.03 5.07
N GLN A 4 2.66 -5.73 4.85
CA GLN A 4 1.96 -4.61 5.46
C GLN A 4 1.01 -5.09 6.56
N LEU A 5 1.02 -4.37 7.69
CA LEU A 5 0.12 -4.52 8.83
C LEU A 5 -0.65 -3.19 9.01
N PRO A 6 -1.86 -3.08 8.44
CA PRO A 6 -2.73 -1.93 8.64
C PRO A 6 -3.57 -2.07 9.90
N LEU A 7 -3.79 -0.96 10.61
CA LEU A 7 -4.74 -0.84 11.72
C LEU A 7 -5.78 0.23 11.37
N HIS A 8 -6.92 -0.19 10.82
CA HIS A 8 -7.97 0.73 10.38
C HIS A 8 -9.11 0.81 11.40
N TYR A 9 -9.55 2.04 11.67
CA TYR A 9 -10.81 2.32 12.32
C TYR A 9 -11.87 2.50 11.25
N ALA A 10 -13.01 1.82 11.40
CA ALA A 10 -14.11 1.88 10.45
C ALA A 10 -15.36 2.48 11.09
N TYR A 11 -16.01 3.39 10.37
CA TYR A 11 -17.32 3.92 10.67
C TYR A 11 -18.32 3.46 9.62
N LYS A 12 -19.41 2.82 10.07
CA LYS A 12 -20.43 2.25 9.19
C LYS A 12 -21.70 3.09 9.27
N VAL A 13 -22.21 3.47 8.10
CA VAL A 13 -23.44 4.23 7.95
C VAL A 13 -24.47 3.35 7.24
N ASP A 14 -25.59 3.09 7.92
CA ASP A 14 -26.76 2.46 7.31
C ASP A 14 -27.41 3.46 6.35
N VAL A 15 -27.44 3.13 5.05
CA VAL A 15 -28.06 3.98 4.02
C VAL A 15 -29.46 3.48 3.69
N THR A 16 -29.62 2.17 3.52
CA THR A 16 -30.90 1.48 3.30
C THR A 16 -30.90 0.13 4.01
N PRO A 17 -32.08 -0.50 4.23
CA PRO A 17 -32.14 -1.85 4.79
C PRO A 17 -31.30 -2.83 3.94
N GLY A 18 -30.23 -3.37 4.53
CA GLY A 18 -29.34 -4.32 3.85
C GLY A 18 -28.15 -3.69 3.10
N THR A 19 -28.03 -2.36 3.07
CA THR A 19 -26.87 -1.67 2.47
C THR A 19 -26.22 -0.69 3.45
N ARG A 20 -24.92 -0.85 3.64
CA ARG A 20 -24.11 0.02 4.51
C ARG A 20 -22.93 0.57 3.75
N VAL A 21 -22.64 1.84 3.97
CA VAL A 21 -21.37 2.44 3.53
C VAL A 21 -20.40 2.39 4.69
N VAL A 22 -19.18 1.94 4.42
CA VAL A 22 -18.11 1.79 5.40
C VAL A 22 -17.02 2.77 5.03
N PHE A 23 -16.73 3.72 5.90
CA PHE A 23 -15.55 4.56 5.79
C PHE A 23 -14.51 4.00 6.74
N HIS A 24 -13.28 3.81 6.29
CA HIS A 24 -12.22 3.38 7.19
C HIS A 24 -10.94 4.18 6.97
N ALA A 25 -10.19 4.40 8.03
CA ALA A 25 -8.88 5.04 7.97
C ALA A 25 -8.03 4.62 9.15
N GLY A 26 -6.71 4.65 8.98
CA GLY A 26 -5.79 4.41 10.07
C GLY A 26 -4.34 4.23 9.62
N PRO A 27 -3.42 4.08 10.58
CA PRO A 27 -2.02 3.85 10.28
C PRO A 27 -1.76 2.45 9.74
N TYR A 28 -0.70 2.35 8.96
CA TYR A 28 -0.09 1.07 8.60
C TYR A 28 1.41 1.10 8.87
N ALA A 29 1.96 -0.06 9.18
CA ALA A 29 3.40 -0.32 9.17
C ALA A 29 3.67 -1.43 8.16
N ALA A 30 4.76 -1.32 7.42
CA ALA A 30 5.14 -2.30 6.42
C ALA A 30 6.64 -2.57 6.43
N TYR A 31 7.01 -3.81 6.10
CA TYR A 31 8.40 -4.23 6.05
C TYR A 31 8.73 -4.94 4.74
N GLY A 32 9.79 -4.51 4.06
CA GLY A 32 10.25 -5.01 2.78
C GLY A 32 10.82 -6.42 2.93
N VAL A 33 10.14 -7.40 2.33
CA VAL A 33 10.49 -8.83 2.44
C VAL A 33 11.13 -9.39 1.17
N GLY A 34 11.08 -8.65 0.06
CA GLY A 34 11.70 -9.05 -1.19
C GLY A 34 11.16 -8.28 -2.39
N GLY A 35 11.77 -8.42 -3.55
CA GLY A 35 11.30 -7.83 -4.80
C GLY A 35 12.39 -7.82 -5.86
N SER A 36 12.02 -7.46 -7.07
CA SER A 36 12.93 -7.23 -8.19
C SER A 36 12.61 -5.85 -8.80
N ARG A 37 13.60 -5.17 -9.37
CA ARG A 37 13.43 -3.85 -10.01
C ARG A 37 13.97 -3.94 -11.41
N GLU A 38 13.07 -3.78 -12.37
CA GLU A 38 13.43 -3.52 -13.75
C GLU A 38 13.41 -2.00 -13.98
N ALA A 39 14.45 -1.47 -14.64
CA ALA A 39 14.49 -0.08 -15.06
C ALA A 39 14.71 -0.03 -16.57
N LYS A 40 13.78 0.60 -17.30
CA LYS A 40 13.91 0.84 -18.74
C LYS A 40 14.40 2.26 -18.98
N VAL A 41 15.47 2.43 -19.78
CA VAL A 41 16.00 3.74 -20.19
C VAL A 41 15.96 3.83 -21.72
N GLY A 42 14.92 4.47 -22.26
CA GLY A 42 14.71 4.60 -23.71
C GLY A 42 14.41 3.26 -24.41
N ASN A 43 14.98 3.05 -25.61
CA ASN A 43 14.89 1.78 -26.36
C ASN A 43 15.98 0.76 -26.00
N LEU A 44 16.79 1.04 -24.98
CA LEU A 44 17.82 0.14 -24.49
C LEU A 44 17.32 -0.52 -23.20
N THR A 45 16.96 -1.80 -23.30
CA THR A 45 16.71 -2.66 -22.14
C THR A 45 18.05 -2.99 -21.49
N GLY A 46 18.46 -2.17 -20.53
CA GLY A 46 19.53 -2.53 -19.60
C GLY A 46 18.93 -3.33 -18.45
N GLU A 47 19.07 -4.66 -18.50
CA GLU A 47 18.70 -5.54 -17.40
C GLU A 47 19.81 -5.45 -16.34
N TRP A 48 19.62 -4.56 -15.36
CA TRP A 48 20.47 -4.54 -14.18
C TRP A 48 19.82 -5.45 -13.16
N ASP A 49 20.42 -6.62 -12.96
CA ASP A 49 19.96 -7.57 -11.95
C ASP A 49 20.25 -6.98 -10.57
N VAL A 50 19.25 -6.30 -9.99
CA VAL A 50 19.36 -5.75 -8.64
C VAL A 50 18.98 -6.87 -7.69
N ASP A 51 19.94 -7.77 -7.42
CA ASP A 51 19.79 -8.95 -6.54
C ASP A 51 19.19 -8.61 -5.16
N LYS A 52 19.27 -7.34 -4.73
CA LYS A 52 18.67 -6.84 -3.48
C LYS A 52 18.05 -5.46 -3.64
N ILE A 53 16.72 -5.40 -3.54
CA ILE A 53 15.93 -4.16 -3.58
C ILE A 53 15.98 -3.39 -2.26
N PHE A 54 16.10 -4.11 -1.15
CA PHE A 54 16.14 -3.53 0.19
C PHE A 54 17.53 -3.65 0.80
N GLY A 55 17.99 -2.59 1.46
CA GLY A 55 19.28 -2.52 2.13
C GLY A 55 19.73 -1.09 2.35
N ASP A 56 21.00 -0.91 2.71
CA ASP A 56 21.57 0.39 3.12
C ASP A 56 22.35 1.09 1.98
N GLU A 57 22.42 0.50 0.79
CA GLU A 57 23.15 1.10 -0.34
C GLU A 57 22.34 2.20 -1.05
N ASN A 58 23.03 3.14 -1.71
CA ASN A 58 22.45 4.31 -2.39
C ASN A 58 21.40 4.01 -3.48
N ARG A 59 21.31 2.77 -3.99
CA ARG A 59 20.32 2.35 -5.01
C ARG A 59 19.23 1.43 -4.47
N GLN A 60 19.27 1.14 -3.17
CA GLN A 60 18.31 0.31 -2.46
C GLN A 60 17.28 1.18 -1.75
N TYR A 61 16.14 0.58 -1.43
CA TYR A 61 15.12 1.19 -0.61
C TYR A 61 15.27 0.73 0.84
N LYS A 62 14.86 1.59 1.78
CA LYS A 62 14.74 1.20 3.18
C LYS A 62 13.67 0.12 3.30
N PRO A 63 13.92 -0.95 4.06
CA PRO A 63 12.93 -2.01 4.23
C PRO A 63 11.76 -1.57 5.11
N PHE A 64 11.91 -0.57 5.97
CA PHE A 64 10.80 -0.09 6.79
C PHE A 64 10.01 1.00 6.07
N ASP A 65 8.68 0.83 6.00
CA ASP A 65 7.72 1.82 5.56
C ASP A 65 6.61 1.98 6.61
N ALA A 66 6.08 3.18 6.74
CA ALA A 66 4.93 3.45 7.58
C ALA A 66 4.15 4.62 7.02
N GLY A 67 2.83 4.58 7.18
CA GLY A 67 1.95 5.57 6.59
C GLY A 67 0.54 5.54 7.13
N LEU A 68 -0.35 6.21 6.40
CA LEU A 68 -1.78 6.26 6.69
C LEU A 68 -2.54 5.74 5.48
N GLY A 69 -3.52 4.88 5.75
CA GLY A 69 -4.50 4.38 4.79
C GLY A 69 -5.86 5.01 5.04
N LEU A 70 -6.61 5.21 3.96
CA LEU A 70 -8.02 5.54 3.99
C LEU A 70 -8.76 4.75 2.91
N GLY A 71 -10.04 4.49 3.13
CA GLY A 71 -10.85 3.80 2.15
C GLY A 71 -12.34 3.92 2.43
N VAL A 72 -13.08 3.50 1.42
CA VAL A 72 -14.53 3.49 1.40
C VAL A 72 -15.01 2.18 0.80
N GLY A 73 -15.96 1.56 1.49
CA GLY A 73 -16.60 0.34 1.05
C GLY A 73 -18.12 0.43 1.11
N ALA A 74 -18.76 -0.48 0.38
CA ALA A 74 -20.19 -0.69 0.39
C ALA A 74 -20.48 -2.16 0.71
N GLU A 75 -21.23 -2.38 1.77
CA GLU A 75 -21.78 -3.67 2.13
C GLU A 75 -23.15 -3.83 1.48
N PHE A 76 -23.36 -4.92 0.76
CA PHE A 76 -24.64 -5.37 0.21
C PHE A 76 -24.94 -6.75 0.78
N GLY A 77 -25.72 -6.79 1.88
CA GLY A 77 -25.99 -8.02 2.62
C GLY A 77 -24.71 -8.66 3.18
N PRO A 78 -24.32 -9.86 2.72
CA PRO A 78 -23.08 -10.52 3.12
C PRO A 78 -21.85 -10.08 2.31
N ILE A 79 -22.00 -9.38 1.19
CA ILE A 79 -20.88 -8.97 0.34
C ILE A 79 -20.40 -7.58 0.75
N LEU A 80 -19.09 -7.39 0.81
CA LEU A 80 -18.42 -6.09 0.96
C LEU A 80 -17.58 -5.82 -0.30
N LEU A 81 -17.75 -4.66 -0.91
CA LEU A 81 -16.83 -4.12 -1.91
C LEU A 81 -16.12 -2.93 -1.29
N ASP A 82 -14.80 -2.86 -1.39
CA ASP A 82 -14.01 -1.83 -0.71
C ASP A 82 -12.88 -1.31 -1.59
N LEU A 83 -12.72 0.00 -1.60
CA LEU A 83 -11.70 0.74 -2.31
C LEU A 83 -10.86 1.53 -1.30
N GLY A 84 -9.55 1.34 -1.33
CA GLY A 84 -8.65 2.00 -0.40
C GLY A 84 -7.40 2.56 -1.07
N TRP A 85 -6.77 3.49 -0.35
CA TRP A 85 -5.52 4.13 -0.71
C TRP A 85 -4.64 4.28 0.52
N ASP A 86 -3.42 3.76 0.42
CA ASP A 86 -2.37 3.87 1.41
C ASP A 86 -1.31 4.86 0.94
N MET A 87 -0.99 5.82 1.82
CA MET A 87 0.05 6.81 1.61
C MET A 87 1.16 6.64 2.64
N GLY A 88 2.35 6.29 2.17
CA GLY A 88 3.57 6.24 2.95
C GLY A 88 3.97 7.64 3.42
N LEU A 89 4.25 7.75 4.71
CA LEU A 89 4.72 8.99 5.34
C LEU A 89 6.24 8.99 5.50
N VAL A 90 6.86 7.82 5.59
CA VAL A 90 8.30 7.63 5.73
C VAL A 90 9.00 7.71 4.38
N ASN A 91 10.19 8.31 4.35
CA ASN A 91 11.05 8.29 3.18
C ASN A 91 11.72 6.91 3.08
N ILE A 92 11.41 6.18 2.00
CA ILE A 92 12.00 4.87 1.71
C ILE A 92 13.26 4.97 0.83
N SER A 93 13.66 6.17 0.41
CA SER A 93 14.91 6.41 -0.32
C SER A 93 16.12 6.42 0.61
N ASN A 94 17.23 5.84 0.15
CA ASN A 94 18.56 6.00 0.76
C ASN A 94 19.34 7.19 0.19
N ALA A 95 18.86 7.84 -0.87
CA ALA A 95 19.52 9.00 -1.46
C ALA A 95 19.17 10.28 -0.71
N ASP A 96 20.19 11.08 -0.37
CA ASP A 96 20.06 12.34 0.39
C ASP A 96 19.26 13.43 -0.34
N ASN A 97 19.06 13.30 -1.66
CA ASN A 97 18.48 14.35 -2.50
C ASN A 97 17.07 14.03 -3.03
N GLY A 98 16.35 13.09 -2.41
CA GLY A 98 15.01 12.70 -2.85
C GLY A 98 14.15 12.08 -1.75
N ASN A 99 12.91 12.53 -1.65
CA ASN A 99 11.87 11.90 -0.84
C ASN A 99 11.06 10.96 -1.73
N VAL A 100 11.29 9.65 -1.58
CA VAL A 100 10.46 8.62 -2.21
C VAL A 100 9.49 8.13 -1.14
N LYS A 101 8.19 8.23 -1.42
CA LYS A 101 7.13 7.76 -0.54
C LYS A 101 6.35 6.67 -1.25
N ASN A 102 5.96 5.64 -0.50
CA ASN A 102 5.14 4.57 -1.03
C ASN A 102 3.70 5.07 -1.26
N GLN A 103 3.07 4.66 -2.34
CA GLN A 103 1.65 4.92 -2.61
C GLN A 103 1.03 3.67 -3.21
N ASN A 104 -0.04 3.19 -2.58
CA ASN A 104 -0.69 1.94 -2.98
C ASN A 104 -2.21 2.12 -2.98
N ALA A 105 -2.86 1.90 -4.12
CA ALA A 105 -4.31 1.85 -4.23
C ALA A 105 -4.75 0.40 -4.39
N TYR A 106 -5.84 0.02 -3.74
CA TYR A 106 -6.35 -1.35 -3.78
C TYR A 106 -7.87 -1.41 -3.91
N LEU A 107 -8.34 -2.50 -4.51
CA LEU A 107 -9.74 -2.89 -4.60
C LEU A 107 -9.86 -4.27 -3.94
N SER A 108 -10.83 -4.42 -3.04
CA SER A 108 -11.06 -5.67 -2.32
C SER A 108 -12.53 -6.08 -2.32
N VAL A 109 -12.74 -7.39 -2.19
CA VAL A 109 -14.06 -8.03 -2.09
C VAL A 109 -14.06 -8.91 -0.84
N GLY A 110 -15.04 -8.73 0.03
CA GLY A 110 -15.19 -9.45 1.29
C GLY A 110 -16.53 -10.17 1.39
N TYR A 111 -16.56 -11.23 2.21
CA TYR A 111 -17.79 -11.94 2.57
C TYR A 111 -17.94 -11.97 4.09
N LYS A 112 -19.10 -11.56 4.58
CA LYS A 112 -19.49 -11.52 6.00
C LYS A 112 -20.39 -12.72 6.31
N PHE A 113 -19.93 -13.54 7.23
CA PHE A 113 -20.63 -14.73 7.75
C PHE A 113 -21.49 -14.40 8.98
#